data_AF-A0A7S2VTV3-F1
#
_entry.id   AF-A0A7S2VTV3-F1
#
_cell.length_a   1.000
_cell.length_b   1.000
_cell.length_c   1.000
_cell.angle_alpha   90.00
_cell.angle_beta   90.00
_cell.angle_gamma   90.00
#
_symmetry.space_group_name_H-M   'P 1'
#
loop_
_entity.id
_entity.type
_entity.pdbx_description
1 polymer ?
#
loop_
_entity_poly.entity_id
_entity_poly.type
_entity_poly.pdbx_seq_one_letter_code
_entity_poly.pdbx_strand_id
1 'polypeptide(L)'
;NCKYGLHGPLEVLSRKAVAALAADYDRSVDGKTPQRCVEKLELGSYGEDMFLDKCLQDVLQVPRAMDSRLLCEAHCDCPDWFWCTNGSSRGSFHPFKRPD
;
A
#
# COMPACT_ATOMS: atom_id res chain seq x y z
N ASN A 1 4.16 -4.13 1.12
CA ASN A 1 5.20 -3.57 2.00
C ASN A 1 5.15 -4.23 3.35
N CYS A 2 6.02 -5.24 3.53
CA CYS A 2 5.99 -6.27 4.57
C CYS A 2 4.97 -7.41 4.34
N LYS A 3 5.05 -8.46 5.16
CA LYS A 3 4.26 -9.69 5.01
C LYS A 3 2.75 -9.50 5.23
N TYR A 4 2.35 -8.38 5.85
CA TYR A 4 0.96 -8.11 6.23
C TYR A 4 0.16 -7.27 5.22
N GLY A 5 0.76 -6.73 4.16
CA GLY A 5 0.03 -5.79 3.28
C GLY A 5 0.93 -4.81 2.56
N LEU A 6 0.34 -3.83 1.87
CA LEU A 6 0.90 -2.49 1.79
C LEU A 6 0.60 -1.77 3.11
N HIS A 7 1.62 -1.13 3.66
CA HIS A 7 1.57 -0.40 4.91
C HIS A 7 2.52 0.79 4.81
N GLY A 8 2.25 1.81 5.59
CA GLY A 8 3.21 2.85 5.93
C GLY A 8 3.15 4.06 4.99
N PRO A 9 4.24 4.85 4.90
CA PRO A 9 4.26 6.13 4.20
C PRO A 9 4.68 6.02 2.73
N LEU A 10 4.76 4.79 2.19
CA LEU A 10 5.31 4.55 0.86
C LEU A 10 4.64 3.35 0.20
N GLU A 11 3.93 3.59 -0.90
CA GLU A 11 3.34 2.57 -1.75
C GLU A 11 4.06 2.54 -3.10
N VAL A 12 4.82 1.48 -3.36
CA VAL A 12 5.52 1.31 -4.65
C VAL A 12 4.68 0.46 -5.58
N LEU A 13 4.18 1.08 -6.66
CA LEU A 13 3.38 0.42 -7.68
C LEU A 13 4.14 0.33 -9.00
N SER A 14 4.05 -0.81 -9.67
CA SER A 14 4.53 -0.92 -11.05
C SER A 14 3.64 -0.13 -12.00
N ARG A 15 4.18 0.32 -13.14
CA ARG A 15 3.36 0.98 -14.19
C ARG A 15 2.17 0.14 -14.63
N LYS A 16 2.31 -1.20 -14.63
CA LYS A 16 1.21 -2.12 -14.97
C LYS A 16 0.11 -2.14 -13.90
N ALA A 17 0.48 -2.07 -12.62
CA ALA A 17 -0.48 -1.97 -11.52
C ALA A 17 -1.27 -0.65 -11.60
N VAL A 18 -0.58 0.46 -11.87
CA VAL A 18 -1.23 1.77 -12.08
C VAL A 18 -2.17 1.74 -13.29
N ALA A 19 -1.76 1.12 -14.40
CA ALA A 19 -2.62 0.98 -15.58
C ALA A 19 -3.86 0.12 -15.30
N ALA A 20 -3.74 -0.95 -14.51
CA ALA A 20 -4.88 -1.78 -14.11
C ALA A 20 -5.87 -1.00 -13.22
N LEU A 21 -5.37 -0.20 -12.29
CA LEU A 21 -6.20 0.68 -11.47
C LEU A 21 -6.90 1.74 -12.32
N ALA A 22 -6.17 2.42 -13.21
CA ALA A 22 -6.74 3.42 -14.11
C ALA A 22 -7.87 2.84 -14.99
N ALA A 23 -7.66 1.64 -15.53
CA ALA A 23 -8.68 0.94 -16.31
C ALA A 23 -9.93 0.56 -15.49
N ASP A 24 -9.86 0.54 -14.15
CA ASP A 24 -11.03 0.37 -13.28
C ASP A 24 -11.71 1.71 -12.97
N TYR A 25 -10.96 2.80 -12.90
CA TYR A 25 -11.50 4.17 -12.83
C TYR A 25 -12.31 4.53 -14.08
N ASP A 26 -11.81 4.17 -15.27
CA ASP A 26 -12.48 4.42 -16.56
C ASP A 26 -13.86 3.77 -16.67
N ARG A 27 -14.20 2.82 -15.78
CA ARG A 27 -15.51 2.17 -15.74
C ARG A 27 -16.53 2.95 -14.92
N SER A 28 -16.08 3.81 -14.01
CA SER A 28 -16.97 4.64 -13.21
C SER A 28 -17.61 5.73 -14.06
N VAL A 29 -18.88 6.04 -13.76
CA VAL A 29 -19.67 7.02 -14.52
C VAL A 29 -19.07 8.43 -14.42
N ASP A 30 -18.44 8.77 -13.29
CA ASP A 30 -17.87 10.08 -13.03
C ASP A 30 -16.34 10.12 -13.13
N GLY A 31 -15.67 8.98 -13.36
CA GLY A 31 -14.22 8.88 -13.39
C GLY A 31 -13.54 9.10 -12.04
N LYS A 32 -14.28 9.11 -10.92
CA LYS A 32 -13.73 9.50 -9.60
C LYS A 32 -13.38 8.33 -8.71
N THR A 33 -13.85 7.12 -9.03
CA THR A 33 -13.62 5.94 -8.20
C THR A 33 -13.30 4.71 -9.06
N PRO A 34 -12.46 3.79 -8.57
CA PRO A 34 -12.25 2.51 -9.25
C PRO A 34 -13.48 1.64 -9.04
N GLN A 35 -14.33 1.52 -10.06
CA GLN A 35 -15.70 1.02 -9.93
C GLN A 35 -15.75 -0.33 -9.21
N ARG A 36 -15.00 -1.33 -9.70
CA ARG A 36 -15.08 -2.68 -9.14
C ARG A 36 -14.51 -2.73 -7.73
N CYS A 37 -13.47 -1.95 -7.46
CA CYS A 37 -12.86 -1.92 -6.14
C CYS A 37 -13.80 -1.32 -5.10
N VAL A 38 -14.51 -0.23 -5.42
CA VAL A 38 -15.50 0.34 -4.48
C VAL A 38 -16.76 -0.52 -4.34
N GLU A 39 -17.17 -1.24 -5.38
CA GLU A 39 -18.33 -2.14 -5.32
C GLU A 39 -18.06 -3.42 -4.52
N LYS A 40 -16.82 -3.91 -4.49
CA LYS A 40 -16.47 -5.22 -3.90
C LYS A 40 -15.78 -5.16 -2.55
N LEU A 41 -15.27 -4.00 -2.13
CA LEU A 41 -14.53 -3.84 -0.88
C LEU A 41 -15.35 -3.12 0.18
N GLU A 42 -15.14 -3.50 1.44
CA GLU A 42 -15.72 -2.81 2.59
C GLU A 42 -14.89 -1.57 2.95
N LEU A 43 -15.24 -0.42 2.35
CA LEU A 43 -14.44 0.82 2.45
C LEU A 43 -14.29 1.37 3.88
N GLY A 44 -15.26 1.15 4.77
CA GLY A 44 -15.31 1.79 6.08
C GLY A 44 -14.22 1.35 7.08
N SER A 45 -13.49 0.27 6.79
CA SER A 45 -12.47 -0.29 7.68
C SER A 45 -11.03 -0.09 7.19
N TYR A 46 -10.83 0.45 5.99
CA TYR A 46 -9.53 0.51 5.34
C TYR A 46 -8.97 1.93 5.28
N GLY A 47 -7.68 2.06 5.58
CA GLY A 47 -6.87 3.19 5.12
C GLY A 47 -6.60 3.10 3.61
N GLU A 48 -5.98 4.14 3.05
CA GLU A 48 -5.62 4.21 1.62
C GLU A 48 -4.72 3.03 1.18
N ASP A 49 -3.69 2.72 1.97
CA ASP A 49 -2.73 1.65 1.72
C ASP A 49 -3.39 0.26 1.66
N MET A 50 -4.24 -0.05 2.64
CA MET A 50 -5.03 -1.26 2.69
C MET A 50 -6.04 -1.33 1.55
N PHE A 51 -6.71 -0.22 1.25
CA PHE A 51 -7.62 -0.14 0.11
C PHE A 51 -6.90 -0.48 -1.20
N LEU A 52 -5.73 0.11 -1.43
CA LEU A 52 -4.92 -0.16 -2.62
C LEU A 52 -4.44 -1.61 -2.67
N ASP A 53 -3.95 -2.18 -1.56
CA ASP A 53 -3.53 -3.59 -1.49
C ASP A 53 -4.69 -4.53 -1.85
N LYS A 54 -5.86 -4.32 -1.24
CA LYS A 54 -7.06 -5.13 -1.46
C LYS A 54 -7.64 -4.96 -2.85
N CYS A 55 -7.70 -3.73 -3.36
CA CYS A 55 -8.17 -3.45 -4.71
C CYS A 55 -7.28 -4.15 -5.74
N LEU A 56 -5.97 -3.93 -5.67
CA LEU A 56 -5.03 -4.49 -6.63
C LEU A 56 -4.98 -6.01 -6.53
N GLN A 57 -4.85 -6.57 -5.32
CA GLN A 57 -4.67 -8.01 -5.14
C GLN A 57 -6.00 -8.79 -5.29
N ASP A 58 -7.04 -8.41 -4.56
CA ASP A 58 -8.24 -9.24 -4.41
C ASP A 58 -9.27 -8.95 -5.51
N VAL A 59 -9.36 -7.71 -6.00
CA VAL A 59 -10.36 -7.31 -7.02
C VAL A 59 -9.80 -7.32 -8.43
N LEU A 60 -8.62 -6.71 -8.63
CA LEU A 60 -7.97 -6.56 -9.94
C LEU A 60 -6.96 -7.67 -10.24
N GLN A 61 -6.68 -8.55 -9.28
CA GLN A 61 -5.83 -9.74 -9.45
C GLN A 61 -4.40 -9.39 -9.91
N VAL A 62 -3.90 -8.22 -9.50
CA VAL A 62 -2.53 -7.76 -9.72
C VAL A 62 -1.64 -8.38 -8.64
N PRO A 63 -0.58 -9.13 -9.01
CA PRO A 63 0.27 -9.79 -8.03
C PRO A 63 1.11 -8.78 -7.25
N ARG A 64 1.30 -9.07 -5.96
CA ARG A 64 2.17 -8.30 -5.08
C ARG A 64 3.59 -8.86 -5.09
N ALA A 65 4.58 -7.99 -5.25
CA ALA A 65 5.99 -8.30 -5.00
C ALA A 65 6.39 -7.74 -3.63
N MET A 66 7.01 -8.57 -2.79
CA MET A 66 7.52 -8.15 -1.48
C MET A 66 9.00 -7.76 -1.59
N ASP A 67 9.34 -6.56 -1.11
CA ASP A 67 10.72 -6.15 -0.86
C ASP A 67 10.82 -5.60 0.56
N SER A 68 11.49 -6.35 1.45
CA SER A 68 11.64 -6.00 2.86
C SER A 68 12.56 -4.80 3.10
N ARG A 69 13.27 -4.35 2.07
CA ARG A 69 14.12 -3.16 2.14
C ARG A 69 13.31 -1.87 2.00
N LEU A 70 12.07 -1.93 1.50
CA LEU A 70 11.31 -0.70 1.28
C LEU A 70 10.84 -0.05 2.59
N LEU A 71 10.52 -0.83 3.61
CA LEU A 71 9.87 -0.34 4.82
C LEU A 71 10.39 -1.03 6.08
N CYS A 72 10.69 -0.25 7.11
CA CYS A 72 10.84 -0.70 8.49
C CYS A 72 9.74 -0.05 9.33
N GLU A 73 8.77 -0.85 9.78
CA GLU A 73 7.62 -0.33 10.49
C GLU A 73 7.30 -1.10 11.77
N ALA A 74 6.78 -0.36 12.77
CA ALA A 74 6.28 -0.89 14.04
C ALA A 74 5.27 -2.04 13.89
N HIS A 75 4.31 -1.93 12.97
CA HIS A 75 3.30 -2.95 12.66
C HIS A 75 3.79 -4.02 11.67
N CYS A 76 5.04 -3.95 11.22
CA CYS A 76 5.66 -4.89 10.29
C CYS A 76 6.83 -5.66 10.92
N ASP A 77 6.81 -5.85 12.24
CA ASP A 77 7.82 -6.58 13.02
C ASP A 77 9.27 -6.05 12.85
N CYS A 78 9.43 -4.75 12.61
CA CYS A 78 10.76 -4.14 12.49
C CYS A 78 11.15 -3.39 13.78
N PRO A 79 12.01 -3.91 14.65
CA PRO A 79 12.32 -3.27 15.94
C PRO A 79 13.06 -1.93 15.81
N ASP A 80 13.77 -1.73 14.70
CA ASP A 80 14.58 -0.53 14.46
C ASP A 80 13.80 0.62 13.81
N TRP A 81 12.47 0.51 13.73
CA TRP A 81 11.63 1.48 13.03
C TRP A 81 11.80 2.92 13.56
N PHE A 82 12.03 3.07 14.86
CA PHE A 82 12.17 4.38 15.52
C PHE A 82 13.58 4.95 15.40
N TRP A 83 14.60 4.09 15.41
CA TRP A 83 16.01 4.50 15.50
C TRP A 83 16.67 4.68 14.13
N CYS A 84 16.02 4.24 13.05
CA CYS A 84 16.56 4.32 11.69
C CYS A 84 17.93 3.63 11.52
N THR A 85 18.25 2.65 12.36
CA THR A 85 19.60 2.05 12.47
C THR A 85 19.81 0.79 11.62
N ASN A 86 18.74 0.19 11.06
CA ASN A 86 18.81 -1.10 10.36
C ASN A 86 19.20 -0.98 8.87
N GLY A 87 20.36 -0.36 8.63
CA GLY A 87 21.02 -0.29 7.33
C GLY A 87 20.54 0.84 6.41
N SER A 88 21.47 1.39 5.63
CA SER A 88 21.22 2.42 4.62
C SER A 88 20.46 1.93 3.39
N SER A 89 20.21 0.62 3.30
CA SER A 89 19.44 0.01 2.23
C SER A 89 17.93 0.16 2.41
N ARG A 90 17.47 0.67 3.57
CA ARG A 90 16.04 0.84 3.84
C ARG A 90 15.49 2.14 3.28
N GLY A 91 14.36 2.03 2.57
CA GLY A 91 13.71 3.15 1.88
C GLY A 91 12.89 4.07 2.80
N SER A 92 12.27 3.52 3.85
CA SER A 92 11.45 4.31 4.79
C SER A 92 11.33 3.65 6.17
N PHE A 93 11.02 4.49 7.16
CA PHE A 93 10.82 4.14 8.57
C PHE A 93 9.50 4.75 9.07
N HIS A 94 8.70 3.98 9.83
CA HIS A 94 7.35 4.39 10.25
C HIS A 94 6.93 3.75 11.59
N PRO A 95 6.12 4.41 12.45
CA PRO A 95 5.53 5.74 12.30
C PRO A 95 6.17 6.87 13.13
N PHE A 96 6.40 8.05 12.54
CA PHE A 96 6.76 9.27 13.27
C PHE A 96 5.54 10.17 13.49
N LYS A 97 4.76 9.88 14.55
CA LYS A 97 3.50 10.61 14.84
C LYS A 97 3.69 11.85 15.71
N ARG A 98 4.92 12.15 16.13
CA ARG A 98 5.27 13.31 16.95
C ARG A 98 6.61 13.87 16.49
N PRO A 99 6.78 15.19 16.49
CA PRO A 99 8.11 15.78 16.48
C PRO A 99 8.80 15.43 17.81
N ASP A 100 10.05 15.02 17.72
CA ASP A 100 10.99 14.89 18.84
C ASP A 100 11.62 16.23 19.22
#